data_AF-A0AAW5KC16-F1
#
_entry.id   AF-A0AAW5KC16-F1
#
_cell.length_a   1.000
_cell.length_b   1.000
_cell.length_c   1.000
_cell.angle_alpha   90.00
_cell.angle_beta   90.00
_cell.angle_gamma   90.00
#
_symmetry.space_group_name_H-M   'P 1'
#
loop_
_entity.id
_entity.type
_entity.pdbx_description
1 polymer ?
#
loop_
_entity_poly.entity_id
_entity_poly.type
_entity_poly.pdbx_seq_one_letter_code
_entity_poly.pdbx_strand_id
1 'polypeptide(L)'
;MEKSRKRWRSDFKTAAKHRETDWYDPEYDRILIEQSIAKQYGVLPSQQEELSYSDWYKMVGGLMEDTPLGQVVGVRSEKDKERLKHFSPAQRRIRAEWTHFIGRKKNCPEQKAAQQQQLASLQMALAEMFKPQ
;
A
#
# COMPACT_ATOMS: atom_id res chain seq x y z
N MET A 1 32.24 -8.66 -45.49
CA MET A 1 31.97 -7.50 -44.62
C MET A 1 30.65 -7.75 -43.91
N GLU A 2 30.70 -8.15 -42.64
CA GLU A 2 29.55 -8.64 -41.88
C GLU A 2 28.84 -7.47 -41.18
N LYS A 3 27.58 -7.19 -41.56
CA LYS A 3 26.81 -6.06 -41.03
C LYS A 3 26.26 -6.43 -39.65
N SER A 4 26.89 -5.90 -38.61
CA SER A 4 26.44 -6.02 -37.22
C SER A 4 25.03 -5.42 -37.04
N ARG A 5 24.05 -6.27 -36.75
CA ARG A 5 22.67 -5.88 -36.43
C ARG A 5 22.64 -5.24 -35.04
N LYS A 6 22.58 -3.91 -34.98
CA LYS A 6 22.37 -3.18 -33.72
C LYS A 6 20.99 -3.54 -33.14
N ARG A 7 20.99 -4.34 -32.06
CA ARG A 7 19.80 -4.60 -31.24
C ARG A 7 19.29 -3.28 -30.66
N TRP A 8 18.11 -2.87 -31.10
CA TRP A 8 17.37 -1.78 -30.49
C TRP A 8 17.04 -2.20 -29.05
N ARG A 9 17.65 -1.53 -28.07
CA ARG A 9 17.25 -1.67 -26.66
C ARG A 9 16.07 -0.72 -26.48
N SER A 10 14.96 -1.21 -25.96
CA SER A 10 13.81 -0.36 -25.72
C SER A 10 14.16 0.74 -24.71
N ASP A 11 14.01 2.00 -25.09
CA ASP A 11 14.21 3.18 -24.26
C ASP A 11 13.10 3.43 -23.24
N PHE A 12 12.19 2.45 -23.06
CA PHE A 12 11.40 2.35 -21.85
C PHE A 12 12.36 2.08 -20.69
N LYS A 13 12.96 3.15 -20.17
CA LYS A 13 13.39 3.21 -18.77
C LYS A 13 12.22 2.61 -18.02
N THR A 14 12.43 1.45 -17.40
CA THR A 14 11.50 0.90 -16.42
C THR A 14 11.17 2.07 -15.52
N ALA A 15 9.96 2.64 -15.66
CA ALA A 15 9.51 3.72 -14.79
C ALA A 15 9.79 3.17 -13.40
N ALA A 16 10.70 3.80 -12.67
CA ALA A 16 11.09 3.35 -11.35
C ALA A 16 9.76 3.17 -10.64
N LYS A 17 9.34 1.91 -10.42
CA LYS A 17 8.05 1.61 -9.81
C LYS A 17 8.01 2.53 -8.62
N HIS A 18 7.08 3.50 -8.62
CA HIS A 18 6.87 4.35 -7.48
C HIS A 18 6.70 3.35 -6.34
N ARG A 19 7.75 3.16 -5.53
CA ARG A 19 7.69 2.29 -4.37
C ARG A 19 6.95 3.16 -3.39
N GLU A 20 5.65 3.30 -3.62
CA GLU A 20 4.70 3.70 -2.61
C GLU A 20 4.99 2.74 -1.47
N THR A 21 5.76 3.27 -0.52
CA THR A 21 6.14 2.48 0.63
C THR A 21 4.93 2.67 1.50
N ASP A 22 3.87 1.91 1.21
CA ASP A 22 2.66 1.93 2.01
C ASP A 22 3.10 1.55 3.41
N TRP A 23 3.07 2.53 4.31
CA TRP A 23 3.44 2.36 5.72
C TRP A 23 2.20 2.04 6.58
N TYR A 24 1.05 1.91 5.93
CA TYR A 24 -0.21 1.48 6.48
C TYR A 24 -0.87 0.49 5.53
N ASP A 25 -1.80 -0.29 6.06
CA ASP A 25 -2.63 -1.22 5.31
C ASP A 25 -4.07 -1.14 5.85
N PRO A 26 -5.09 -0.89 5.01
CA PRO A 26 -6.46 -0.68 5.49
C PRO A 26 -7.05 -1.84 6.29
N GLU A 27 -6.65 -3.08 6.00
CA GLU A 27 -7.16 -4.26 6.71
C GLU A 27 -6.44 -4.44 8.04
N TYR A 28 -5.11 -4.37 8.02
CA TYR A 28 -4.28 -4.52 9.21
C TYR A 28 -4.47 -3.37 10.20
N ASP A 29 -4.61 -2.14 9.70
CA ASP A 29 -4.71 -0.91 10.49
C ASP A 29 -6.16 -0.44 10.67
N ARG A 30 -7.18 -1.27 10.39
CA ARG A 30 -8.61 -0.90 10.50
C ARG A 30 -8.95 -0.22 11.83
N ILE A 31 -8.50 -0.80 12.95
CA ILE A 31 -8.76 -0.25 14.29
C ILE A 31 -8.04 1.10 14.49
N LEU A 32 -6.82 1.25 13.98
CA LEU A 32 -6.10 2.52 14.06
C LEU A 32 -6.78 3.60 13.22
N ILE A 33 -7.32 3.24 12.05
CA ILE A 33 -8.10 4.14 11.20
C ILE A 33 -9.36 4.60 11.95
N GLU A 34 -10.14 3.68 12.51
CA GLU A 34 -11.35 4.00 13.29
C GLU A 34 -11.04 4.93 14.48
N GLN A 35 -10.01 4.61 15.26
CA GLN A 35 -9.57 5.44 16.39
C GLN A 35 -9.06 6.81 15.96
N SER A 36 -8.42 6.89 14.79
CA SER A 36 -7.92 8.15 14.23
C SER A 36 -9.04 9.06 13.78
N ILE A 37 -10.07 8.48 13.13
CA ILE A 37 -11.28 9.22 12.78
C ILE A 37 -11.98 9.73 14.04
N ALA A 38 -12.12 8.87 15.06
CA ALA A 38 -12.73 9.26 16.33
C ALA A 38 -11.96 10.38 17.03
N LYS A 39 -10.63 10.31 17.04
CA LYS A 39 -9.78 11.35 17.65
C LYS A 39 -9.89 12.68 16.91
N GLN A 40 -9.77 12.68 15.58
CA GLN A 40 -9.64 13.90 14.79
C GLN A 40 -10.98 14.57 14.50
N TYR A 41 -12.01 13.79 14.18
CA TYR A 41 -13.31 14.29 13.76
C TYR A 41 -14.38 14.17 14.84
N GLY A 42 -14.09 13.51 15.97
CA GLY A 42 -15.04 13.36 17.07
C GLY A 42 -16.21 12.42 16.77
N VAL A 43 -16.11 11.59 15.73
CA VAL A 43 -17.17 10.67 15.31
C VAL A 43 -16.66 9.23 15.27
N LEU A 44 -17.50 8.28 15.69
CA LEU A 44 -17.24 6.85 15.52
C LEU A 44 -17.97 6.37 14.26
N PRO A 45 -17.27 6.00 13.17
CA PRO A 45 -17.92 5.58 11.93
C PRO A 45 -18.90 4.43 12.11
N SER A 46 -18.64 3.51 13.04
CA SER A 46 -19.49 2.38 13.37
C SER A 46 -20.85 2.76 13.96
N GLN A 47 -21.02 3.99 14.43
CA GLN A 47 -22.25 4.50 15.01
C GLN A 47 -23.04 5.40 14.04
N GLN A 48 -22.54 5.61 12.81
CA GLN A 48 -23.16 6.51 11.85
C GLN A 48 -23.86 5.71 10.74
N GLU A 49 -25.16 5.48 10.88
CA GLU A 49 -25.96 4.72 9.90
C GLU A 49 -26.05 5.43 8.53
N GLU A 50 -26.02 6.76 8.51
CA GLU A 50 -26.13 7.57 7.29
C GLU A 50 -24.77 7.98 6.69
N LEU A 51 -23.64 7.50 7.24
CA LEU A 51 -22.32 7.91 6.76
C LEU A 51 -22.06 7.31 5.37
N SER A 52 -21.99 8.18 4.36
CA SER A 52 -21.68 7.76 3.00
C SER A 52 -20.25 7.23 2.89
N TYR A 53 -20.04 6.22 2.04
CA TYR A 53 -18.69 5.72 1.74
C TYR A 53 -17.76 6.82 1.22
N SER A 54 -18.29 7.78 0.46
CA SER A 54 -17.49 8.87 -0.09
C SER A 54 -16.98 9.82 1.00
N ASP A 55 -17.77 10.08 2.04
CA ASP A 55 -17.35 10.90 3.17
C ASP A 55 -16.40 10.14 4.08
N TRP A 56 -16.66 8.85 4.32
CA TRP A 56 -15.71 7.98 5.00
C TRP A 56 -14.34 7.99 4.32
N TYR A 57 -14.29 7.86 2.99
CA TYR A 57 -13.05 7.90 2.22
C TYR A 57 -12.30 9.24 2.37
N LYS A 58 -13.03 10.37 2.33
CA LYS A 58 -12.43 11.70 2.59
C LYS A 58 -11.85 11.81 3.99
N MET A 59 -12.54 11.27 5.00
CA MET A 59 -12.06 11.29 6.39
C MET A 59 -10.78 10.46 6.56
N VAL A 60 -10.72 9.28 5.95
CA VAL A 60 -9.50 8.44 5.96
C VAL A 60 -8.35 9.16 5.25
N GLY A 61 -8.61 9.73 4.07
CA GLY A 61 -7.61 10.49 3.30
C GLY A 61 -7.14 11.78 3.97
N GLY A 62 -7.93 12.32 4.91
CA GLY A 62 -7.65 13.55 5.66
C GLY A 62 -7.01 13.35 7.03
N LEU A 63 -6.64 12.13 7.41
CA LEU A 63 -6.00 11.86 8.71
C LEU A 63 -4.63 12.54 8.83
N MET A 64 -4.41 13.23 9.95
CA MET A 64 -3.17 13.94 10.24
C MET A 64 -2.15 13.08 11.00
N GLU A 65 -0.92 13.56 11.10
CA GLU A 65 0.18 12.88 11.78
C GLU A 65 -0.03 12.71 13.29
N ASP A 66 -0.80 13.60 13.91
CA ASP A 66 -1.13 13.59 15.33
C ASP A 66 -2.30 12.63 15.67
N THR A 67 -2.62 11.70 14.78
CA THR A 67 -3.59 10.63 15.01
C THR A 67 -2.91 9.32 15.42
N PRO A 68 -3.62 8.36 16.07
CA PRO A 68 -3.07 7.03 16.34
C PRO A 68 -2.43 6.37 15.12
N LEU A 69 -3.07 6.43 13.96
CA LEU A 69 -2.52 5.94 12.70
C LEU A 69 -1.29 6.75 12.28
N GLY A 70 -1.39 8.08 12.30
CA GLY A 70 -0.29 8.98 11.94
C GLY A 70 0.98 8.74 12.76
N GLN A 71 0.84 8.55 14.07
CA GLN A 71 1.95 8.25 14.97
C GLN A 71 2.59 6.89 14.64
N VAL A 72 1.77 5.85 14.42
CA VAL A 72 2.26 4.51 14.06
C VAL A 72 2.97 4.53 12.70
N VAL A 73 2.41 5.22 11.71
CA VAL A 73 3.00 5.42 10.38
C VAL A 73 4.33 6.18 10.49
N GLY A 74 4.41 7.21 11.34
CA GLY A 74 5.66 7.91 11.63
C GLY A 74 6.75 6.98 12.17
N VAL A 75 6.40 6.12 13.12
CA VAL A 75 7.34 5.12 13.68
C VAL A 75 7.79 4.09 12.62
N ARG A 76 6.88 3.63 11.76
CA ARG A 76 7.17 2.67 10.68
C ARG A 76 8.02 3.29 9.57
N SER A 77 7.74 4.53 9.20
CA SER A 77 8.38 5.24 8.10
C SER A 77 9.73 5.84 8.45
N GLU A 78 10.09 5.92 9.74
CA GLU A 78 11.37 6.48 10.19
C GLU A 78 12.58 5.80 9.52
N LYS A 79 13.53 6.62 9.07
CA LYS A 79 14.77 6.22 8.38
C LYS A 79 16.03 6.80 9.01
N ASP A 80 15.92 7.82 9.86
CA ASP A 80 17.05 8.42 10.55
C ASP A 80 17.66 7.43 11.55
N LYS A 81 18.94 7.10 11.34
CA LYS A 81 19.68 6.15 12.15
C LYS A 81 19.84 6.61 13.60
N GLU A 82 20.02 7.92 13.83
CA GLU A 82 20.17 8.43 15.20
C GLU A 82 18.86 8.34 15.96
N ARG A 83 17.73 8.68 15.32
CA ARG A 83 16.40 8.49 15.92
C ARG A 83 16.14 7.01 16.23
N LEU A 84 16.41 6.12 15.27
CA LEU A 84 16.17 4.68 15.42
C LEU A 84 16.94 4.04 16.59
N LYS A 85 18.16 4.51 16.89
CA LYS A 85 18.93 4.03 18.06
C LYS A 85 18.18 4.27 19.37
N HIS A 86 17.52 5.43 19.49
CA HIS A 86 16.83 5.88 20.70
C HIS A 86 15.36 5.45 20.77
N PHE A 87 14.88 4.61 19.85
CA PHE A 87 13.51 4.11 19.90
C PHE A 87 13.20 3.38 21.21
N SER A 88 12.01 3.62 21.75
CA SER A 88 11.49 2.84 22.87
C SER A 88 11.23 1.39 22.47
N PRO A 89 11.15 0.45 23.43
CA PRO A 89 10.75 -0.93 23.16
C PRO A 89 9.42 -1.04 22.40
N ALA A 90 8.45 -0.18 22.71
CA ALA A 90 7.16 -0.13 22.03
C ALA A 90 7.29 0.27 20.55
N GLN A 91 8.08 1.31 20.24
CA GLN A 91 8.32 1.73 18.86
C GLN A 91 9.03 0.66 18.05
N ARG A 92 10.01 -0.04 18.65
CA ARG A 92 10.69 -1.17 17.99
C ARG A 92 9.71 -2.31 17.70
N ARG A 93 8.80 -2.61 18.64
CA ARG A 93 7.75 -3.61 18.46
C ARG A 93 6.82 -3.27 17.29
N ILE A 94 6.35 -2.02 17.20
CA ILE A 94 5.51 -1.55 16.08
C ILE A 94 6.19 -1.82 14.73
N ARG A 95 7.49 -1.53 14.62
CA ARG A 95 8.24 -1.80 13.37
C ARG A 95 8.41 -3.29 13.09
N ALA A 96 8.70 -4.09 14.12
CA ALA A 96 8.89 -5.53 13.99
C ALA A 96 7.61 -6.23 13.53
N GLU A 97 6.48 -5.89 14.14
CA GLU A 97 5.15 -6.42 13.77
C GLU A 97 4.78 -6.05 12.33
N TRP A 98 4.99 -4.79 11.94
CA TRP A 98 4.77 -4.33 10.57
C TRP A 98 5.64 -5.07 9.54
N THR A 99 6.93 -5.23 9.83
CA THR A 99 7.88 -5.93 8.95
C THR A 99 7.46 -7.39 8.76
N HIS A 100 7.02 -8.04 9.83
CA HIS A 100 6.51 -9.41 9.79
C HIS A 100 5.24 -9.51 8.95
N PHE A 101 4.26 -8.63 9.18
CA PHE A 101 3.02 -8.57 8.42
C PHE A 101 3.28 -8.43 6.92
N ILE A 102 4.10 -7.45 6.52
CA ILE A 102 4.45 -7.23 5.10
C ILE A 102 5.24 -8.40 4.52
N GLY A 103 6.12 -9.02 5.32
CA GLY A 103 6.83 -10.24 4.93
C GLY A 103 5.88 -11.39 4.59
N ARG A 104 4.88 -11.63 5.44
CA ARG A 104 3.83 -12.63 5.18
C ARG A 104 2.98 -12.27 3.97
N LYS A 105 2.49 -11.03 3.88
CA LYS A 105 1.65 -10.55 2.77
C LYS A 105 2.34 -10.72 1.41
N LYS A 106 3.63 -10.39 1.32
CA LYS A 106 4.42 -10.56 0.07
C LYS A 106 4.70 -12.02 -0.30
N ASN A 107 4.66 -12.91 0.68
CA ASN A 107 4.97 -14.32 0.51
C ASN A 107 3.72 -15.21 0.35
N CYS A 108 2.51 -14.65 0.38
CA CYS A 108 1.28 -15.37 0.03
C CYS A 108 1.30 -15.82 -1.45
N PRO A 109 1.48 -17.13 -1.73
CA PRO A 109 1.57 -17.64 -3.10
C PRO A 109 0.22 -17.56 -3.82
N GLU A 110 -0.86 -17.77 -3.07
CA GLU A 110 -2.25 -17.75 -3.53
C GLU A 110 -2.63 -16.38 -4.13
N GLN A 111 -2.20 -15.29 -3.51
CA GLN A 111 -2.47 -13.94 -4.00
C GLN A 111 -1.74 -13.64 -5.31
N LYS A 112 -0.51 -14.13 -5.48
CA LYS A 112 0.26 -13.98 -6.72
C LYS A 112 -0.34 -14.82 -7.86
N ALA A 113 -0.73 -16.05 -7.57
CA ALA A 113 -1.35 -16.94 -8.55
C ALA A 113 -2.72 -16.41 -9.02
N ALA A 114 -3.56 -15.95 -8.08
CA ALA A 114 -4.85 -15.34 -8.40
C ALA A 114 -4.70 -14.06 -9.25
N GLN A 115 -3.74 -13.19 -8.90
CA GLN A 115 -3.44 -11.98 -9.69
C GLN A 115 -2.95 -12.32 -11.10
N GLN A 116 -2.11 -13.34 -11.26
CA GLN A 116 -1.63 -13.78 -12.58
C GLN A 116 -2.76 -14.34 -13.44
N GLN A 117 -3.68 -15.12 -12.86
CA GLN A 117 -4.84 -15.64 -13.57
C GLN A 117 -5.79 -14.52 -14.02
N GLN A 118 -6.06 -13.53 -13.16
CA GLN A 118 -6.87 -12.36 -13.51
C GLN A 118 -6.23 -11.50 -14.60
N LEU A 119 -4.92 -11.28 -14.56
CA LEU A 119 -4.22 -10.55 -15.62
C LEU A 119 -4.24 -11.32 -16.94
N ALA A 120 -4.08 -12.64 -16.90
CA ALA A 120 -4.15 -13.49 -18.09
C ALA A 120 -5.56 -13.45 -18.71
N SER A 121 -6.62 -13.51 -17.91
CA SER A 121 -7.99 -13.41 -18.43
C SER A 121 -8.29 -12.04 -19.04
N LEU A 122 -7.81 -10.95 -18.42
CA LEU A 122 -7.91 -9.60 -18.99
C LEU A 122 -7.15 -9.47 -20.31
N GLN A 123 -5.94 -10.02 -20.39
CA GLN A 123 -5.16 -10.02 -21.63
C GLN A 123 -5.88 -10.75 -22.76
N MET A 124 -6.48 -11.91 -22.46
CA MET A 124 -7.27 -12.67 -23.44
C MET A 124 -8.50 -11.90 -23.90
N ALA A 125 -9.26 -11.30 -22.98
CA ALA A 125 -10.43 -10.50 -23.30
C ALA A 125 -10.08 -9.29 -24.18
N LEU A 126 -8.98 -8.58 -23.87
CA LEU A 126 -8.48 -7.49 -24.69
C LEU A 126 -8.02 -7.97 -26.06
N ALA A 127 -7.27 -9.08 -26.12
CA ALA A 127 -6.81 -9.64 -27.38
C ALA A 127 -7.98 -10.04 -28.30
N GLU A 128 -9.08 -10.56 -27.75
CA GLU A 128 -10.29 -10.88 -28.52
C GLU A 128 -11.00 -9.63 -29.05
N MET A 129 -11.06 -8.56 -28.26
CA MET A 129 -11.71 -7.31 -28.64
C MET A 129 -11.03 -6.61 -29.83
N PHE A 130 -9.72 -6.79 -30.00
CA PHE A 130 -8.93 -6.17 -31.07
C PHE A 130 -8.57 -7.12 -32.23
N LYS A 131 -9.18 -8.32 -32.32
CA LYS A 131 -9.04 -9.16 -33.50
C LYS A 131 -9.68 -8.43 -34.71
N PRO A 132 -8.95 -8.26 -35.84
CA PRO A 132 -9.54 -7.67 -37.03
C PRO A 132 -10.68 -8.57 -37.53
N GLN A 133 -11.82 -7.96 -37.88
CA GLN A 133 -12.95 -8.64 -38.52
C GLN A 133 -12.60 -9.11 -39.92
#